data_AF-A0A967B6G5-F1
#
_entry.id   AF-A0A967B6G5-F1
#
_cell.length_a   1.000
_cell.length_b   1.000
_cell.length_c   1.000
_cell.angle_alpha   90.00
_cell.angle_beta   90.00
_cell.angle_gamma   90.00
#
_symmetry.space_group_name_H-M   'P 1'
#
loop_
_entity.id
_entity.type
_entity.pdbx_description
1 polymer ?
#
loop_
_entity_poly.entity_id
_entity_poly.type
_entity_poly.pdbx_seq_one_letter_code
_entity_poly.pdbx_strand_id
1 'polypeptide(L)'
;MPRYHLSLTPIDNGLYSAMLMDTAMRWPIGFRTCRRTRIEGRAAIVGSSTDGLPGWELTVRPTSDGMFQADATDGRDWEIRFPECVLEQDGAGKRIDGWAEEAEIIEEKKGEAA
;
A
#
# COMPACT_ATOMS: atom_id res chain seq x y z
N MET A 1 4.32 0.50 19.37
CA MET A 1 4.95 1.02 18.14
C MET A 1 4.20 0.38 16.98
N PRO A 2 3.78 1.15 15.96
CA PRO A 2 3.10 0.57 14.80
C PRO A 2 4.00 -0.48 14.15
N ARG A 3 3.44 -1.63 13.80
CA ARG A 3 4.20 -2.77 13.29
C ARG A 3 4.60 -2.57 11.83
N TYR A 4 3.70 -2.02 11.02
CA TYR A 4 3.90 -1.87 9.58
C TYR A 4 4.07 -0.42 9.20
N HIS A 5 5.04 -0.18 8.33
CA HIS A 5 5.28 1.13 7.71
C HIS A 5 5.19 1.00 6.20
N LEU A 6 4.38 1.83 5.58
CA LEU A 6 4.30 1.98 4.13
C LEU A 6 4.89 3.34 3.73
N SER A 7 5.77 3.33 2.75
CA SER A 7 6.34 4.53 2.13
C SER A 7 6.16 4.45 0.63
N LEU A 8 5.51 5.44 0.01
CA LEU A 8 5.29 5.54 -1.43
C LEU A 8 5.89 6.85 -1.98
N THR A 9 6.82 6.73 -2.93
CA THR A 9 7.57 7.85 -3.50
C THR A 9 7.30 7.95 -5.01
N PRO A 10 6.96 9.13 -5.55
CA PRO A 10 6.86 9.35 -6.98
C PRO A 10 8.25 9.23 -7.64
N ILE A 11 8.33 8.52 -8.75
CA ILE A 11 9.55 8.36 -9.56
C ILE A 11 9.48 9.29 -10.77
N ASP A 12 8.35 9.26 -11.49
CA ASP A 12 8.09 10.03 -12.70
C ASP A 12 6.57 10.22 -12.87
N ASN A 13 6.11 10.87 -13.93
CA ASN A 13 4.72 11.19 -14.19
C ASN A 13 3.81 9.95 -14.17
N GLY A 14 3.14 9.74 -13.03
CA GLY A 14 2.24 8.60 -12.81
C GLY A 14 2.95 7.30 -12.42
N LEU A 15 4.27 7.31 -12.19
CA LEU A 15 5.05 6.18 -11.71
C LEU A 15 5.52 6.41 -10.28
N TYR A 16 5.45 5.36 -9.46
CA TYR A 16 5.77 5.39 -8.05
C TYR A 16 6.57 4.14 -7.66
N SER A 17 7.40 4.28 -6.64
CA SER A 17 8.04 3.17 -5.92
C SER A 17 7.44 3.11 -4.54
N ALA A 18 7.13 1.92 -4.03
CA ALA A 18 6.69 1.74 -2.66
C ALA A 18 7.58 0.75 -1.90
N MET A 19 7.62 0.90 -0.58
CA MET A 19 8.19 -0.07 0.34
C MET A 19 7.22 -0.27 1.50
N LEU A 20 6.87 -1.52 1.76
CA LEU A 20 6.19 -1.98 2.96
C LEU A 20 7.23 -2.63 3.87
N MET A 21 7.25 -2.28 5.15
CA MET A 21 8.18 -2.81 6.14
C MET A 21 7.40 -3.38 7.33
N ASP A 22 7.59 -4.66 7.64
CA ASP A 22 7.32 -5.17 8.99
C ASP A 22 8.49 -4.76 9.88
N THR A 23 8.27 -3.77 10.75
CA THR A 23 9.31 -3.18 11.61
C THR A 23 9.76 -4.12 12.73
N ALA A 24 8.90 -5.06 13.14
CA ALA A 24 9.23 -6.04 14.16
C ALA A 24 10.15 -7.12 13.59
N MET A 25 9.86 -7.59 12.38
CA MET A 25 10.65 -8.61 11.68
C MET A 25 11.80 -8.05 10.84
N ARG A 26 11.84 -6.72 10.64
CA ARG A 26 12.75 -6.01 9.72
C ARG A 26 12.69 -6.56 8.30
N TRP A 27 11.48 -6.87 7.83
CA TRP A 27 11.28 -7.47 6.52
C TRP A 27 10.68 -6.46 5.54
N PRO A 28 11.45 -6.00 4.53
CA PRO A 28 10.93 -5.15 3.47
C PRO A 28 10.25 -5.97 2.36
N ILE A 29 9.15 -5.43 1.84
CA ILE A 29 8.49 -5.82 0.60
C ILE A 29 8.51 -4.60 -0.33
N GLY A 30 9.15 -4.74 -1.48
CA GLY A 30 9.37 -3.65 -2.44
C GLY A 30 8.38 -3.70 -3.59
N PHE A 31 7.86 -2.54 -4.00
CA PHE A 31 6.98 -2.35 -5.14
C PHE A 31 7.59 -1.31 -6.09
N ARG A 32 8.53 -1.72 -6.95
CA ARG A 32 9.32 -0.77 -7.76
C ARG A 32 8.53 -0.06 -8.86
N THR A 33 7.41 -0.62 -9.30
CA THR A 33 6.67 -0.14 -10.47
C THR A 33 5.19 0.05 -10.18
N CYS A 34 4.88 0.86 -9.17
CA CYS A 34 3.52 1.30 -8.91
C CYS A 34 3.08 2.33 -9.96
N ARG A 35 1.83 2.24 -10.41
CA ARG A 35 1.27 3.09 -11.48
C ARG A 35 0.01 3.78 -11.03
N ARG A 36 -0.11 5.07 -11.36
CA ARG A 36 -1.36 5.80 -11.24
C ARG A 36 -2.36 5.27 -12.27
N THR A 37 -3.54 4.91 -11.80
CA THR A 37 -4.64 4.39 -12.59
C THR A 37 -5.97 4.96 -12.08
N ARG A 38 -7.09 4.43 -12.59
CA ARG A 38 -8.42 4.62 -12.01
C ARG A 38 -9.05 3.27 -11.66
N ILE A 39 -9.58 3.15 -10.47
CA ILE A 39 -10.43 2.04 -10.02
C ILE A 39 -11.82 2.62 -9.79
N GLU A 40 -12.83 2.06 -10.46
CA GLU A 40 -14.23 2.54 -10.36
C GLU A 40 -14.36 4.05 -10.62
N GLY A 41 -13.59 4.57 -11.57
CA GLY A 41 -13.55 5.99 -11.94
C GLY A 41 -12.78 6.89 -10.98
N ARG A 42 -12.30 6.38 -9.83
CA ARG A 42 -11.53 7.13 -8.83
C ARG A 42 -10.04 6.92 -9.00
N ALA A 43 -9.24 7.95 -8.73
CA ALA A 43 -7.78 7.86 -8.82
C ALA A 43 -7.25 6.82 -7.82
N ALA A 44 -6.30 6.00 -8.28
CA ALA A 44 -5.61 5.04 -7.44
C ALA A 44 -4.16 4.90 -7.90
N ILE A 45 -3.29 4.40 -7.02
CA ILE A 45 -1.95 3.96 -7.36
C ILE A 45 -1.89 2.48 -7.02
N VAL A 46 -1.52 1.65 -7.99
CA VAL A 46 -1.47 0.19 -7.84
C VAL A 46 -0.10 -0.35 -8.18
N GLY A 47 0.34 -1.42 -7.52
CA GLY A 47 1.55 -2.12 -7.89
C GLY A 47 1.68 -3.46 -7.22
N SER A 48 2.36 -4.37 -7.90
CA SER A 48 2.69 -5.70 -7.40
C SER A 48 4.11 -5.72 -6.83
N SER A 49 4.35 -6.55 -5.83
CA SER A 49 5.66 -6.73 -5.21
C SER A 49 6.68 -7.18 -6.25
N THR A 50 7.82 -6.49 -6.28
CA THR A 50 8.95 -6.78 -7.16
C THR A 50 10.14 -7.37 -6.40
N ASP A 51 10.25 -7.09 -5.10
CA ASP A 51 11.30 -7.62 -4.22
C ASP A 51 10.72 -8.07 -2.89
N GLY A 52 11.37 -9.06 -2.25
CA GLY A 52 10.92 -9.61 -0.98
C GLY A 52 9.92 -10.75 -1.19
N LEU A 53 8.72 -10.62 -0.62
CA LEU A 53 7.66 -11.63 -0.71
C LEU A 53 6.84 -11.43 -2.00
N PRO A 54 6.87 -12.39 -2.96
CA PRO A 54 6.08 -12.29 -4.17
C PRO A 54 4.59 -12.49 -3.88
N GLY A 55 3.72 -11.91 -4.71
CA GLY A 55 2.27 -12.05 -4.62
C GLY A 55 1.58 -10.93 -3.84
N TRP A 56 2.35 -10.00 -3.27
CA TRP A 56 1.78 -8.84 -2.62
C TRP A 56 1.32 -7.80 -3.63
N GLU A 57 0.13 -7.27 -3.43
CA GLU A 57 -0.47 -6.19 -4.21
C GLU A 57 -0.71 -4.99 -3.31
N LEU A 58 -0.38 -3.81 -3.80
CA LEU A 58 -0.59 -2.53 -3.12
C LEU A 58 -1.62 -1.72 -3.90
N THR A 59 -2.61 -1.18 -3.18
CA THR A 59 -3.51 -0.17 -3.71
C THR A 59 -3.54 1.03 -2.78
N VAL A 60 -3.32 2.23 -3.33
CA VAL A 60 -3.39 3.50 -2.59
C VAL A 60 -4.43 4.41 -3.24
N ARG A 61 -5.32 4.99 -2.44
CA ARG A 61 -6.41 5.86 -2.90
C ARG A 61 -6.39 7.17 -2.10
N PRO A 62 -6.65 8.32 -2.74
CA PRO A 62 -6.88 9.57 -2.00
C PRO A 62 -8.24 9.49 -1.28
N THR A 63 -8.30 10.10 -0.11
CA THR A 63 -9.53 10.28 0.67
C THR A 63 -10.06 11.71 0.49
N SER A 64 -11.28 11.99 0.96
CA SER A 64 -11.94 13.30 0.80
C SER A 64 -11.34 14.41 1.66
N ASP A 65 -10.63 14.06 2.72
CA ASP A 65 -9.96 14.95 3.67
C ASP A 65 -8.52 15.31 3.27
N GLY A 66 -8.09 14.91 2.07
CA GLY A 66 -6.74 15.21 1.57
C GLY A 66 -5.66 14.24 2.04
N MET A 67 -6.05 13.17 2.73
CA MET A 67 -5.18 12.06 3.12
C MET A 67 -5.17 10.97 2.03
N PHE A 68 -4.51 9.85 2.32
CA PHE A 68 -4.55 8.64 1.49
C PHE A 68 -4.88 7.43 2.36
N GLN A 69 -5.64 6.49 1.80
CA GLN A 69 -5.77 5.14 2.33
C GLN A 69 -4.91 4.21 1.48
N ALA A 70 -4.22 3.26 2.11
CA ALA A 70 -3.56 2.17 1.40
C ALA A 70 -3.99 0.80 1.93
N ASP A 71 -4.10 -0.15 1.01
CA ASP A 71 -4.35 -1.57 1.30
C ASP A 71 -3.20 -2.36 0.67
N ALA A 72 -2.51 -3.17 1.46
CA ALA A 72 -1.49 -4.11 1.00
C ALA A 72 -1.96 -5.54 1.26
N THR A 73 -2.12 -6.34 0.22
CA THR A 73 -2.67 -7.70 0.31
C THR A 73 -1.66 -8.71 -0.19
N ASP A 74 -1.53 -9.88 0.42
CA ASP A 74 -0.67 -10.96 -0.11
C ASP A 74 -1.36 -11.80 -1.22
N GLY A 75 -2.53 -11.35 -1.66
CA GLY A 75 -3.34 -11.97 -2.71
C GLY A 75 -4.09 -13.23 -2.28
N ARG A 76 -3.97 -13.67 -1.02
CA ARG A 76 -4.56 -14.91 -0.53
C ARG A 76 -5.24 -14.74 0.81
N ASP A 77 -4.46 -14.43 1.83
CA ASP A 77 -4.83 -14.68 3.22
C ASP A 77 -4.75 -13.43 4.08
N TRP A 78 -3.98 -12.41 3.68
CA TRP A 78 -3.66 -11.27 4.53
C TRP A 78 -3.85 -9.91 3.85
N GLU A 79 -4.39 -8.96 4.60
CA GLU A 79 -4.51 -7.55 4.25
C GLU A 79 -3.95 -6.68 5.37
N ILE A 80 -3.18 -5.66 5.01
CA ILE A 80 -2.76 -4.60 5.92
C ILE A 80 -3.39 -3.30 5.43
N ARG A 81 -4.22 -2.69 6.28
CA ARG A 81 -4.87 -1.41 5.99
C ARG A 81 -4.13 -0.27 6.66
N PHE A 82 -3.86 0.77 5.88
CA PHE A 82 -3.29 2.03 6.32
C PHE A 82 -4.37 3.10 6.12
N PRO A 83 -5.23 3.36 7.11
CA PRO A 83 -6.40 4.24 6.95
C PRO A 83 -6.02 5.71 6.81
N GLU A 84 -4.88 6.12 7.38
CA GLU A 84 -4.42 7.50 7.44
C GLU A 84 -2.96 7.58 6.99
N CYS A 85 -2.75 7.67 5.68
CA CYS A 85 -1.43 7.97 5.11
C CYS A 85 -1.31 9.47 4.82
N VAL A 86 -0.19 10.05 5.24
CA VAL A 86 0.10 11.49 5.14
C VAL A 86 1.01 11.75 3.95
N LEU A 87 0.75 12.84 3.22
CA LEU A 87 1.70 13.37 2.25
C LEU A 87 2.79 14.18 2.98
N GLU A 88 3.96 13.59 3.11
CA GLU A 88 5.16 14.26 3.56
C GLU A 88 5.84 14.98 2.40
N GLN A 89 6.29 16.22 2.65
CA GLN A 89 7.08 16.98 1.71
C GLN A 89 8.28 17.61 2.43
N ASP A 90 9.48 17.19 2.04
CA ASP A 90 10.74 17.70 2.56
C ASP A 90 11.71 18.09 1.43
N GLY A 91 12.94 18.43 1.78
CA GLY A 91 13.99 18.76 0.82
C GLY A 91 14.42 17.59 -0.09
N ALA A 92 14.01 16.36 0.22
CA ALA A 92 14.27 15.14 -0.56
C ALA A 92 13.12 14.78 -1.51
N GLY A 93 11.93 15.38 -1.35
CA GLY A 93 10.83 15.26 -2.31
C GLY A 93 9.47 15.11 -1.64
N LYS A 94 8.51 14.55 -2.39
CA LYS A 94 7.18 14.21 -1.90
C LYS A 94 7.12 12.71 -1.61
N ARG A 95 6.50 12.31 -0.50
CA ARG A 95 6.30 10.90 -0.14
C ARG A 95 4.97 10.74 0.58
N ILE A 96 4.30 9.61 0.38
CA ILE A 96 3.13 9.23 1.16
C ILE A 96 3.60 8.19 2.19
N ASP A 97 3.42 8.49 3.47
CA ASP A 97 3.78 7.62 4.58
C ASP A 97 2.54 7.15 5.34
N GLY A 98 2.45 5.86 5.63
CA GLY A 98 1.35 5.25 6.38
C GLY A 98 1.86 4.28 7.44
N TRP A 99 1.14 4.20 8.56
CA TRP A 99 1.46 3.27 9.65
C TRP A 99 0.25 2.41 9.98
N ALA A 100 0.48 1.13 10.26
CA ALA A 100 -0.55 0.19 10.68
C ALA A 100 -0.04 -0.70 11.82
N GLU A 101 -0.93 -1.09 12.73
CA GLU A 101 -0.57 -1.93 13.88
C GLU A 101 -0.67 -3.42 13.55
N GLU A 102 -1.66 -3.80 12.75
CA GLU A 102 -2.06 -5.20 12.56
C GLU A 102 -2.25 -5.55 11.09
N ALA A 103 -2.13 -6.85 10.81
CA ALA A 103 -2.54 -7.45 9.55
C ALA A 103 -3.82 -8.24 9.83
N GLU A 104 -4.84 -8.03 9.01
CA GLU A 104 -6.12 -8.73 9.08
C GLU A 104 -6.09 -9.95 8.16
N ILE A 105 -6.74 -11.04 8.57
CA ILE A 105 -6.99 -12.17 7.68
C ILE A 105 -8.08 -11.74 6.70
N ILE A 106 -7.83 -11.90 5.41
CA ILE A 106 -8.88 -11.78 4.40
C ILE A 106 -9.75 -13.02 4.60
N GLU A 107 -10.91 -12.89 5.28
CA GLU A 107 -11.86 -13.99 5.32
C GLU A 107 -12.10 -14.45 3.88
N GLU A 108 -11.77 -15.72 3.58
CA GLU A 108 -12.18 -16.33 2.33
C GLU A 108 -13.68 -16.00 2.18
N LYS A 109 -14.05 -15.19 1.19
CA LYS A 109 -15.44 -15.17 0.71
C LYS A 109 -15.71 -16.54 0.11
N LYS A 110 -15.88 -17.53 0.98
CA LYS A 110 -16.26 -18.88 0.63
C LYS A 110 -17.77 -18.86 0.41
N GLY A 111 -18.11 -18.50 -0.83
CA GLY A 111 -19.31 -18.92 -1.55
C GLY A 111 -20.66 -18.78 -0.86
N GLU A 112 -21.38 -17.70 -1.18
CA GLU A 112 -22.83 -17.82 -1.40
C GLU A 112 -23.07 -17.79 -2.92
N ALA A 113 -22.79 -18.93 -3.52
CA ALA A 113 -23.31 -19.32 -4.82
C ALA A 113 -23.80 -20.77 -4.66
N ALA A 114 -25.01 -20.91 -4.13
CA ALA A 114 -25.88 -22.08 -4.28
C ALA A 114 -27.33 -21.63 -4.07
#